data_AF-A0A2T1EFS4-F1
#
_entry.id   AF-A0A2T1EFS4-F1
#
_cell.length_a   1.000
_cell.length_b   1.000
_cell.length_c   1.000
_cell.angle_alpha   90.00
_cell.angle_beta   90.00
_cell.angle_gamma   90.00
#
_symmetry.space_group_name_H-M   'P 1'
#
loop_
_entity.id
_entity.type
_entity.pdbx_description
1 polymer ?
#
loop_
_entity_poly.entity_id
_entity_poly.type
_entity_poly.pdbx_seq_one_letter_code
_entity_poly.pdbx_strand_id
1 'polypeptide(L)'
;MSKITIADLPSVHLLDKNRLPNCAAIYFVTDSNGQIIYIGRTVNLVARWKDHHRFNQLKRFNRKNLLSISWLNCSNDLSTLSKLENEFINLYKPPLNWSKVVQPIRKITPVETALQQSLQQLAKLNTVIFGFDSIAEEKPTIYLNYPVYGKRGLSGSVRVALRNINKKASSLKWKEYHTEPKSFGKFGFWETEYNGIKIDLSPSEGLVNIMQDATRKTIAGVTFMALSVLQLETIIESVPEIKEDSPGLEAVEEDPIPMKFIDKLPASNGNNKSVVEVEPWEELEPMPEGEVREMNRQFLDVDGVEVEVCTNENGKHFVRHNVYWWISQNQKDPERNNLVTNFKRFVDTLPTIRWSGYRFRLETIVFNEDDVEVESILLPLTMFEDLMKNAKSHFAGKLLQEMESGEYKSKPEDGARIKLCAWLQHNSLSSLLQTNKV
;
A
#
# COMPACT_ATOMS: atom_id res chain seq x y z
N MET A 1 12.36 20.07 -48.82
CA MET A 1 12.47 20.40 -47.38
C MET A 1 13.92 20.57 -47.05
N SER A 2 14.30 21.69 -46.42
CA SER A 2 15.59 21.79 -45.75
C SER A 2 15.72 20.63 -44.76
N LYS A 3 16.88 19.98 -44.74
CA LYS A 3 17.16 18.83 -43.90
C LYS A 3 17.20 19.31 -42.44
N ILE A 4 16.13 19.10 -41.68
CA ILE A 4 16.10 19.45 -40.26
C ILE A 4 17.02 18.48 -39.52
N THR A 5 18.04 19.02 -38.87
CA THR A 5 18.93 18.26 -37.99
C THR A 5 18.28 18.15 -36.61
N ILE A 6 17.81 16.96 -36.23
CA ILE A 6 17.11 16.75 -34.96
C ILE A 6 17.99 17.11 -33.75
N ALA A 7 19.31 16.93 -33.84
CA ALA A 7 20.26 17.27 -32.78
C ALA A 7 20.33 18.77 -32.46
N ASP A 8 19.93 19.64 -33.39
CA ASP A 8 19.95 21.10 -33.22
C ASP A 8 18.64 21.62 -32.60
N LEU A 9 17.64 20.76 -32.41
CA LEU A 9 16.37 21.14 -31.80
C LEU A 9 16.52 21.29 -30.27
N PRO A 10 15.76 22.21 -29.65
CA PRO A 10 15.68 22.26 -28.21
C PRO A 10 15.16 20.93 -27.66
N SER A 11 15.76 20.46 -26.57
CA SER A 11 15.46 19.14 -26.00
C SER A 11 15.56 19.12 -24.47
N VAL A 12 14.88 18.15 -23.87
CA VAL A 12 14.96 17.81 -22.44
C VAL A 12 15.00 16.29 -22.28
N HIS A 13 15.53 15.78 -21.16
CA HIS A 13 15.40 14.36 -20.86
C HIS A 13 13.94 13.95 -20.67
N LEU A 14 13.59 12.70 -21.00
CA LEU A 14 12.21 12.20 -20.91
C LEU A 14 11.60 12.38 -19.51
N LEU A 15 12.40 12.21 -18.46
CA LEU A 15 11.94 12.37 -17.08
C LEU A 15 11.75 13.84 -16.70
N ASP A 16 12.44 14.76 -17.37
CA ASP A 16 12.33 16.21 -17.21
C ASP A 16 11.20 16.84 -18.03
N LYS A 17 10.20 16.05 -18.44
CA LYS A 17 9.08 16.49 -19.30
C LYS A 17 8.30 17.70 -18.76
N ASN A 18 8.40 17.98 -17.46
CA ASN A 18 7.78 19.14 -16.83
C ASN A 18 8.44 20.47 -17.25
N ARG A 19 9.67 20.43 -17.80
CA ARG A 19 10.42 21.58 -18.33
C ARG A 19 10.07 21.89 -19.80
N LEU A 20 9.16 21.14 -20.41
CA LEU A 20 8.73 21.39 -21.78
C LEU A 20 7.99 22.74 -21.89
N PRO A 21 8.11 23.45 -23.02
CA PRO A 21 7.40 24.70 -23.23
C PRO A 21 5.91 24.49 -23.46
N ASN A 22 5.12 25.53 -23.20
CA ASN A 22 3.74 25.63 -23.61
C ASN A 22 3.65 26.18 -25.05
N CYS A 23 3.90 25.31 -26.04
CA CYS A 23 3.79 25.66 -27.46
C CYS A 23 3.18 24.52 -28.28
N ALA A 24 2.74 24.86 -29.50
CA ALA A 24 2.42 23.87 -30.50
C ALA A 24 3.70 23.33 -31.13
N ALA A 25 3.80 22.01 -31.28
CA ALA A 25 5.04 21.39 -31.70
C ALA A 25 4.85 20.03 -32.37
N ILE A 26 5.81 19.68 -33.22
CA ILE A 26 6.19 18.30 -33.51
C ILE A 26 7.30 17.91 -32.53
N TYR A 27 7.13 16.81 -31.81
CA TYR A 27 8.13 16.31 -30.87
C TYR A 27 8.67 14.96 -31.29
N PHE A 28 9.95 14.76 -31.02
CA PHE A 28 10.75 13.58 -31.36
C PHE A 28 11.30 13.01 -30.06
N VAL A 29 11.05 11.73 -29.83
CA VAL A 29 11.67 11.00 -28.72
C VAL A 29 12.84 10.22 -29.30
N THR A 30 14.05 10.55 -28.88
CA THR A 30 15.30 9.92 -29.35
C THR A 30 16.00 9.18 -28.22
N ASP A 31 16.74 8.14 -28.55
CA ASP A 31 17.68 7.50 -27.62
C ASP A 31 19.06 8.16 -27.63
N SER A 32 19.96 7.66 -26.79
CA SER A 32 21.35 8.13 -26.68
C SER A 32 22.18 7.93 -27.96
N ASN A 33 21.74 7.08 -28.88
CA ASN A 33 22.40 6.86 -30.17
C ASN A 33 21.83 7.76 -31.28
N GLY A 34 20.88 8.64 -30.95
CA GLY A 34 20.19 9.50 -31.91
C GLY A 34 19.10 8.79 -32.71
N GLN A 35 18.72 7.56 -32.35
CA GLN A 35 17.62 6.86 -33.03
C GLN A 35 16.28 7.42 -32.58
N ILE A 36 15.42 7.78 -33.54
CA ILE A 36 14.07 8.28 -33.26
C ILE A 36 13.14 7.10 -32.93
N ILE A 37 12.68 7.07 -31.69
CA ILE A 37 11.83 6.02 -31.11
C ILE A 37 10.34 6.32 -31.32
N TYR A 38 9.96 7.59 -31.22
CA TYR A 38 8.57 8.04 -31.34
C TYR A 38 8.50 9.48 -31.84
N ILE A 39 7.48 9.78 -32.66
CA ILE A 39 7.16 11.13 -33.13
C ILE A 39 5.71 11.42 -32.76
N GLY A 40 5.41 12.63 -32.33
CA GLY A 40 4.03 13.06 -32.18
C GLY A 40 3.85 14.56 -32.40
N ARG A 41 2.60 14.97 -32.50
CA ARG A 41 2.22 16.40 -32.52
C ARG A 41 1.35 16.81 -31.35
N THR A 42 1.31 18.10 -31.09
CA THR A 42 0.42 18.72 -30.09
C THR A 42 0.31 20.22 -30.30
N VAL A 43 -0.79 20.82 -29.84
CA VAL A 43 -0.96 22.28 -29.74
C VAL A 43 -0.40 22.84 -28.43
N ASN A 44 -0.14 21.98 -27.44
CA ASN A 44 0.43 22.31 -26.14
C ASN A 44 1.34 21.17 -25.68
N LEU A 45 2.65 21.40 -25.77
CA LEU A 45 3.66 20.36 -25.53
C LEU A 45 3.72 19.91 -24.07
N VAL A 46 3.83 20.82 -23.11
CA VAL A 46 3.84 20.47 -21.69
C VAL A 46 2.55 19.77 -21.24
N ALA A 47 1.37 20.24 -21.68
CA ALA A 47 0.11 19.61 -21.32
C ALA A 47 -0.02 18.19 -21.91
N ARG A 48 0.43 17.99 -23.16
CA ARG A 48 0.42 16.68 -23.81
C ARG A 48 1.24 15.65 -23.05
N TRP A 49 2.32 16.08 -22.41
CA TRP A 49 3.22 15.22 -21.66
C TRP A 49 2.81 14.99 -20.19
N LYS A 50 1.77 15.66 -19.68
CA LYS A 50 1.19 15.32 -18.36
C LYS A 50 0.57 13.92 -18.37
N ASP A 51 -0.33 13.67 -19.34
CA ASP A 51 -1.06 12.40 -19.48
C ASP A 51 -0.71 11.66 -20.78
N HIS A 52 0.58 11.64 -21.14
CA HIS A 52 0.98 11.02 -22.39
C HIS A 52 0.75 9.51 -22.36
N HIS A 53 -0.19 9.03 -23.17
CA HIS A 53 -0.61 7.63 -23.24
C HIS A 53 0.52 6.59 -23.42
N ARG A 54 1.65 6.96 -24.03
CA ARG A 54 2.85 6.09 -24.17
C ARG A 54 3.94 6.33 -23.12
N PHE A 55 3.74 7.23 -22.16
CA PHE A 55 4.78 7.58 -21.18
C PHE A 55 5.27 6.35 -20.40
N ASN A 56 4.37 5.48 -19.96
CA ASN A 56 4.76 4.25 -19.25
C ASN A 56 5.60 3.30 -20.12
N GLN A 57 5.33 3.24 -21.43
CA GLN A 57 6.13 2.45 -22.38
C GLN A 57 7.51 3.09 -22.56
N LEU A 58 7.57 4.39 -22.83
CA LEU A 58 8.81 5.16 -22.99
C LEU A 58 9.68 5.14 -21.73
N LYS A 59 9.08 5.28 -20.54
CA LYS A 59 9.77 5.18 -19.25
C LYS A 59 10.44 3.83 -19.04
N ARG A 60 9.89 2.74 -19.60
CA ARG A 60 10.55 1.41 -19.57
C ARG A 60 11.75 1.35 -20.51
N PHE A 61 11.66 1.95 -21.71
CA PHE A 61 12.80 2.07 -22.62
C PHE A 61 13.92 2.93 -22.01
N ASN A 62 13.54 4.01 -21.31
CA ASN A 62 14.48 4.92 -20.62
C ASN A 62 15.38 4.24 -19.59
N ARG A 63 14.96 3.09 -19.03
CA ARG A 63 15.78 2.32 -18.07
C ARG A 63 16.99 1.65 -18.71
N LYS A 64 16.95 1.43 -20.02
CA LYS A 64 18.01 0.76 -20.78
C LYS A 64 18.82 1.76 -21.60
N ASN A 65 18.11 2.67 -22.28
CA ASN A 65 18.71 3.72 -23.10
C ASN A 65 18.12 5.06 -22.69
N LEU A 66 18.95 6.02 -22.33
CA LEU A 66 18.49 7.36 -21.95
C LEU A 66 17.73 7.99 -23.13
N LEU A 67 16.51 8.46 -22.86
CA LEU A 67 15.64 9.07 -23.86
C LEU A 67 15.55 10.58 -23.66
N SER A 68 15.50 11.31 -24.77
CA SER A 68 15.30 12.76 -24.80
C SER A 68 14.09 13.12 -25.66
N ILE A 69 13.40 14.19 -25.29
CA ILE A 69 12.29 14.79 -26.04
C ILE A 69 12.83 16.05 -26.70
N SER A 70 12.99 16.02 -28.01
CA SER A 70 13.34 17.18 -28.84
C SER A 70 12.09 17.72 -29.53
N TRP A 71 11.99 19.02 -29.81
CA TRP A 71 10.79 19.55 -30.47
C TRP A 71 11.05 20.66 -31.49
N LEU A 72 10.24 20.66 -32.53
CA LEU A 72 10.12 21.74 -33.51
C LEU A 72 8.90 22.60 -33.14
N ASN A 73 9.13 23.88 -32.86
CA ASN A 73 8.06 24.83 -32.55
C ASN A 73 7.26 25.17 -33.82
N CYS A 74 5.95 24.97 -33.76
CA CYS A 74 5.00 25.17 -34.85
C CYS A 74 3.85 26.13 -34.47
N SER A 75 4.03 26.99 -33.45
CA SER A 75 2.99 27.92 -32.98
C SER A 75 2.45 28.85 -34.08
N ASN A 76 3.25 29.15 -35.09
CA ASN A 76 2.85 30.04 -36.20
C ASN A 76 2.08 29.33 -37.31
N ASP A 77 2.01 27.99 -37.30
CA ASP A 77 1.36 27.21 -38.35
C ASP A 77 0.76 25.91 -37.80
N LEU A 78 -0.35 26.06 -37.08
CA LEU A 78 -1.08 24.93 -36.51
C LEU A 78 -1.69 24.02 -37.58
N SER A 79 -1.97 24.58 -38.77
CA SER A 79 -2.65 23.88 -39.85
C SER A 79 -1.79 22.76 -40.45
N THR A 80 -0.45 22.89 -40.38
CA THR A 80 0.49 21.92 -40.95
C THR A 80 0.92 20.83 -39.99
N LEU A 81 0.55 20.87 -38.70
CA LEU A 81 0.96 19.88 -37.70
C LEU A 81 0.68 18.43 -38.11
N SER A 82 -0.51 18.16 -38.64
CA SER A 82 -0.90 16.80 -39.07
C SER A 82 -0.07 16.33 -40.27
N LYS A 83 0.18 17.23 -41.22
CA LYS A 83 0.99 16.94 -42.41
C LYS A 83 2.44 16.67 -42.03
N LEU A 84 3.03 17.54 -41.20
CA LEU A 84 4.41 17.40 -40.72
C LEU A 84 4.61 16.12 -39.90
N GLU A 85 3.70 15.80 -38.98
CA GLU A 85 3.75 14.54 -38.22
C GLU A 85 3.81 13.33 -39.15
N ASN A 86 2.92 13.26 -40.16
CA ASN A 86 2.91 12.16 -41.12
C ASN A 86 4.17 12.12 -41.98
N GLU A 87 4.67 13.27 -42.43
CA GLU A 87 5.92 13.36 -43.20
C GLU A 87 7.11 12.84 -42.39
N PHE A 88 7.25 13.25 -41.13
CA PHE A 88 8.33 12.78 -40.26
C PHE A 88 8.19 11.31 -39.86
N ILE A 89 6.97 10.83 -39.58
CA ILE A 89 6.73 9.40 -39.30
C ILE A 89 7.11 8.55 -40.53
N ASN A 90 6.75 9.00 -41.74
CA ASN A 90 7.08 8.29 -42.98
C ASN A 90 8.58 8.32 -43.28
N LEU A 91 9.24 9.45 -43.01
CA LEU A 91 10.68 9.63 -43.23
C LEU A 91 11.51 8.78 -42.27
N TYR A 92 11.21 8.85 -40.97
CA TYR A 92 12.05 8.26 -39.92
C TYR A 92 11.61 6.87 -39.46
N LYS A 93 10.38 6.46 -39.81
CA LYS A 93 9.80 5.15 -39.46
C LYS A 93 9.99 4.77 -37.98
N PRO A 94 9.65 5.64 -37.03
CA PRO A 94 9.87 5.38 -35.62
C PRO A 94 9.10 4.13 -35.14
N PRO A 95 9.73 3.22 -34.39
CA PRO A 95 9.16 1.91 -34.05
C PRO A 95 7.89 2.02 -33.22
N LEU A 96 7.77 3.03 -32.34
CA LEU A 96 6.60 3.12 -31.47
C LEU A 96 5.35 3.68 -32.14
N ASN A 97 5.46 4.47 -33.20
CA ASN A 97 4.30 5.02 -33.91
C ASN A 97 3.40 3.93 -34.53
N TRP A 98 3.98 2.79 -34.91
CA TRP A 98 3.28 1.66 -35.53
C TRP A 98 2.95 0.52 -34.53
N SER A 99 3.40 0.64 -33.28
CA SER A 99 3.17 -0.37 -32.25
C SER A 99 1.86 -0.15 -31.50
N LYS A 100 1.20 -1.23 -31.03
CA LYS A 100 0.09 -1.09 -30.08
C LYS A 100 0.61 -0.57 -28.74
N VAL A 101 -0.14 0.32 -28.11
CA VAL A 101 0.14 0.79 -26.76
C VAL A 101 -0.10 -0.39 -25.82
N VAL A 102 0.97 -0.97 -25.27
CA VAL A 102 0.87 -2.06 -24.30
C VAL A 102 0.39 -1.46 -22.97
N GLN A 103 -0.91 -1.55 -22.71
CA GLN A 103 -1.45 -1.30 -21.38
C GLN A 103 -0.76 -2.24 -20.40
N PRO A 104 -0.36 -1.79 -19.20
CA PRO A 104 0.18 -2.70 -18.20
C PRO A 104 -0.84 -3.81 -17.97
N ILE A 105 -0.43 -5.06 -18.20
CA ILE A 105 -1.24 -6.24 -17.89
C ILE A 105 -1.67 -6.08 -16.44
N ARG A 106 -2.97 -5.94 -16.19
CA ARG A 106 -3.49 -5.89 -14.82
C ARG A 106 -3.10 -7.20 -14.19
N LYS A 107 -2.20 -7.15 -13.19
CA LYS A 107 -1.79 -8.34 -12.44
C LYS A 107 -3.07 -8.99 -11.90
N ILE A 108 -3.37 -10.20 -12.35
CA ILE A 108 -4.54 -10.94 -11.90
C ILE A 108 -4.40 -11.15 -10.40
N THR A 109 -5.40 -10.74 -9.63
CA THR A 109 -5.46 -10.96 -8.19
C THR A 109 -6.15 -12.30 -7.97
N PRO A 110 -5.50 -13.28 -7.32
CA PRO A 110 -6.13 -14.54 -6.96
C PRO A 110 -7.44 -14.29 -6.20
N VAL A 111 -8.45 -15.14 -6.44
CA VAL A 111 -9.79 -14.99 -5.88
C VAL A 111 -9.76 -15.07 -4.35
N GLU A 112 -8.86 -15.89 -3.80
CA GLU A 112 -8.57 -16.04 -2.37
C GLU A 112 -8.09 -14.72 -1.77
N THR A 113 -7.11 -14.09 -2.43
CA THR A 113 -6.55 -12.82 -2.00
C THR A 113 -7.59 -11.71 -2.06
N ALA A 114 -8.42 -11.69 -3.10
CA ALA A 114 -9.52 -10.73 -3.21
C ALA A 114 -10.55 -10.93 -2.10
N LEU A 115 -10.87 -12.19 -1.75
CA LEU A 115 -11.82 -12.53 -0.70
C LEU A 115 -11.28 -12.10 0.66
N GLN A 116 -10.06 -12.52 1.02
CA GLN A 116 -9.41 -12.12 2.27
C GLN A 116 -9.33 -10.60 2.41
N GLN A 117 -8.95 -9.90 1.34
CA GLN A 117 -8.91 -8.44 1.37
C GLN A 117 -10.29 -7.82 1.54
N SER A 118 -11.35 -8.38 0.95
CA SER A 118 -12.71 -7.89 1.20
C SER A 118 -13.14 -8.12 2.65
N LEU A 119 -12.92 -9.32 3.19
CA LEU A 119 -13.27 -9.68 4.56
C LEU A 119 -12.48 -8.86 5.58
N GLN A 120 -11.19 -8.61 5.36
CA GLN A 120 -10.38 -7.73 6.21
C GLN A 120 -10.93 -6.29 6.26
N GLN A 121 -11.41 -5.77 5.13
CA GLN A 121 -12.02 -4.43 5.11
C GLN A 121 -13.36 -4.43 5.85
N LEU A 122 -14.17 -5.48 5.71
CA LEU A 122 -15.43 -5.62 6.44
C LEU A 122 -15.22 -5.76 7.95
N ALA A 123 -14.25 -6.55 8.39
CA ALA A 123 -13.90 -6.69 9.81
C ALA A 123 -13.52 -5.33 10.44
N LYS A 124 -12.80 -4.47 9.70
CA LYS A 124 -12.47 -3.08 10.14
C LYS A 124 -13.70 -2.17 10.24
N LEU A 125 -14.82 -2.54 9.63
CA LEU A 125 -16.09 -1.80 9.66
C LEU A 125 -17.05 -2.40 10.69
N ASN A 126 -16.54 -3.06 11.74
CA ASN A 126 -17.32 -3.68 12.80
C ASN A 126 -18.40 -4.64 12.28
N THR A 127 -18.14 -5.28 11.13
CA THR A 127 -18.99 -6.36 10.65
C THR A 127 -18.91 -7.54 11.61
N VAL A 128 -20.05 -8.14 11.91
CA VAL A 128 -20.21 -9.29 12.81
C VAL A 128 -20.70 -10.48 12.01
N ILE A 129 -20.21 -11.67 12.34
CA ILE A 129 -20.77 -12.93 11.85
C ILE A 129 -22.06 -13.19 12.61
N PHE A 130 -23.18 -13.15 11.89
CA PHE A 130 -24.50 -13.43 12.45
C PHE A 130 -24.68 -14.95 12.63
N GLY A 131 -24.31 -15.73 11.61
CA GLY A 131 -24.38 -17.18 11.64
C GLY A 131 -23.99 -17.80 10.31
N PHE A 132 -24.06 -19.12 10.23
CA PHE A 132 -23.88 -19.90 9.02
C PHE A 132 -25.05 -20.85 8.86
N ASP A 133 -25.74 -20.77 7.72
CA ASP A 133 -26.77 -21.72 7.34
C ASP A 133 -26.17 -22.74 6.38
N SER A 134 -26.02 -23.97 6.86
CA SER A 134 -25.45 -25.08 6.09
C SER A 134 -26.41 -25.70 5.08
N ILE A 135 -27.72 -25.47 5.22
CA ILE A 135 -28.80 -26.08 4.43
C ILE A 135 -29.71 -25.04 3.77
N ALA A 136 -29.27 -23.79 3.66
CA ALA A 136 -29.98 -22.74 2.95
C ALA A 136 -30.37 -23.18 1.52
N GLU A 137 -31.56 -22.77 1.06
CA GLU A 137 -32.24 -23.34 -0.13
C GLU A 137 -31.40 -23.39 -1.40
N GLU A 138 -30.58 -22.36 -1.66
CA GLU A 138 -29.69 -22.34 -2.83
C GLU A 138 -28.33 -22.98 -2.55
N LYS A 139 -27.69 -22.58 -1.46
CA LYS A 139 -26.30 -22.92 -1.12
C LYS A 139 -25.97 -22.54 0.31
N PRO A 140 -24.99 -23.21 0.95
CA PRO A 140 -24.52 -22.84 2.28
C PRO A 140 -24.15 -21.35 2.33
N THR A 141 -24.68 -20.64 3.32
CA THR A 141 -24.62 -19.17 3.38
C THR A 141 -24.07 -18.70 4.71
N ILE A 142 -23.03 -17.86 4.65
CA ILE A 142 -22.51 -17.12 5.79
C ILE A 142 -23.21 -15.77 5.83
N TYR A 143 -23.83 -15.45 6.96
CA TYR A 143 -24.49 -14.16 7.18
C TYR A 143 -23.57 -13.23 7.96
N LEU A 144 -23.24 -12.10 7.35
CA LEU A 144 -22.47 -11.02 7.93
C LEU A 144 -23.36 -9.79 8.10
N ASN A 145 -23.28 -9.14 9.26
CA ASN A 145 -24.06 -7.95 9.55
C ASN A 145 -23.15 -6.76 9.87
N TYR A 146 -23.40 -5.60 9.27
CA TYR A 146 -22.69 -4.36 9.60
C TYR A 146 -23.61 -3.37 10.32
N PRO A 147 -23.09 -2.58 11.28
CA PRO A 147 -23.94 -1.76 12.13
C PRO A 147 -24.51 -0.54 11.38
N VAL A 148 -25.80 -0.29 11.62
CA VAL A 148 -26.50 0.94 11.25
C VAL A 148 -27.16 1.60 12.47
N TYR A 149 -27.28 2.92 12.44
CA TYR A 149 -27.80 3.76 13.52
C TYR A 149 -28.82 4.76 12.98
N GLY A 150 -30.10 4.41 13.01
CA GLY A 150 -31.15 5.18 12.34
C GLY A 150 -30.81 5.36 10.85
N LYS A 151 -30.75 6.61 10.37
CA LYS A 151 -30.44 6.94 8.96
C LYS A 151 -28.94 7.06 8.65
N ARG A 152 -28.07 6.79 9.62
CA ARG A 152 -26.60 6.85 9.48
C ARG A 152 -26.02 5.45 9.65
N GLY A 153 -24.89 5.17 9.03
CA GLY A 153 -24.25 3.86 9.16
C GLY A 153 -23.04 3.71 8.26
N LEU A 154 -22.48 2.50 8.24
CA LEU A 154 -21.23 2.22 7.51
C LEU A 154 -21.45 1.83 6.04
N SER A 155 -22.70 1.87 5.52
CA SER A 155 -23.05 1.54 4.12
C SER A 155 -22.20 2.29 3.08
N GLY A 156 -21.86 3.56 3.33
CA GLY A 156 -20.95 4.32 2.46
C GLY A 156 -19.56 3.67 2.37
N SER A 157 -18.96 3.40 3.53
CA SER A 157 -17.64 2.77 3.66
C SER A 157 -17.63 1.34 3.12
N VAL A 158 -18.64 0.53 3.44
CA VAL A 158 -18.83 -0.83 2.90
C VAL A 158 -18.87 -0.78 1.37
N ARG A 159 -19.70 0.09 0.80
CA ARG A 159 -19.82 0.26 -0.66
C ARG A 159 -18.49 0.67 -1.30
N VAL A 160 -17.73 1.57 -0.68
CA VAL A 160 -16.40 1.97 -1.17
C VAL A 160 -15.42 0.78 -1.12
N ALA A 161 -15.38 0.07 0.01
CA ALA A 161 -14.51 -1.09 0.19
C ALA A 161 -14.79 -2.17 -0.86
N LEU A 162 -16.04 -2.60 -1.00
CA LEU A 162 -16.43 -3.66 -1.94
C LEU A 162 -16.27 -3.24 -3.40
N ARG A 163 -16.56 -1.99 -3.76
CA ARG A 163 -16.28 -1.47 -5.11
C ARG A 163 -14.79 -1.44 -5.43
N ASN A 164 -13.93 -1.15 -4.46
CA ASN A 164 -12.48 -1.19 -4.65
C ASN A 164 -11.98 -2.62 -4.87
N ILE A 165 -12.59 -3.62 -4.22
CA ILE A 165 -12.32 -5.04 -4.52
C ILE A 165 -12.78 -5.38 -5.94
N ASN A 166 -13.96 -4.94 -6.36
CA ASN A 166 -14.48 -5.22 -7.71
C ASN A 166 -13.63 -4.62 -8.84
N LYS A 167 -12.91 -3.51 -8.60
CA LYS A 167 -11.98 -2.92 -9.57
C LYS A 167 -10.74 -3.79 -9.83
N LYS A 168 -10.40 -4.71 -8.93
CA LYS A 168 -9.26 -5.62 -9.09
C LYS A 168 -9.54 -6.62 -10.21
N ALA A 169 -8.48 -7.04 -10.89
CA ALA A 169 -8.53 -8.08 -11.90
C ALA A 169 -8.63 -9.46 -11.23
N SER A 170 -9.76 -9.72 -10.58
CA SER A 170 -10.12 -11.00 -9.94
C SER A 170 -11.49 -11.45 -10.43
N SER A 171 -11.74 -12.76 -10.40
CA SER A 171 -13.06 -13.35 -10.64
C SER A 171 -14.03 -13.11 -9.49
N LEU A 172 -13.54 -12.83 -8.27
CA LEU A 172 -14.42 -12.45 -7.16
C LEU A 172 -15.11 -11.12 -7.44
N LYS A 173 -16.43 -11.08 -7.27
CA LYS A 173 -17.24 -9.86 -7.37
C LYS A 173 -18.30 -9.83 -6.28
N TRP A 174 -18.32 -8.74 -5.53
CA TRP A 174 -19.41 -8.41 -4.64
C TRP A 174 -20.54 -7.74 -5.44
N LYS A 175 -21.75 -8.26 -5.34
CA LYS A 175 -22.95 -7.76 -6.00
C LYS A 175 -23.86 -7.09 -4.98
N GLU A 176 -24.18 -5.82 -5.19
CA GLU A 176 -25.22 -5.11 -4.42
C GLU A 176 -26.57 -5.57 -4.98
N TYR A 177 -27.30 -6.41 -4.26
CA TYR A 177 -28.56 -6.99 -4.74
C TYR A 177 -29.80 -6.24 -4.22
N HIS A 178 -29.66 -5.53 -3.10
CA HIS A 178 -30.71 -4.68 -2.57
C HIS A 178 -30.12 -3.37 -2.02
N THR A 179 -30.90 -2.31 -2.03
CA THR A 179 -30.56 -1.06 -1.36
C THR A 179 -31.82 -0.45 -0.80
N GLU A 180 -31.81 -0.19 0.50
CA GLU A 180 -32.94 0.44 1.15
C GLU A 180 -33.23 1.84 0.59
N PRO A 181 -34.48 2.30 0.64
CA PRO A 181 -34.82 3.66 0.25
C PRO A 181 -34.06 4.72 1.04
N LYS A 182 -33.90 5.91 0.46
CA LYS A 182 -33.26 7.05 1.15
C LYS A 182 -33.95 7.41 2.48
N SER A 183 -35.24 7.15 2.62
CA SER A 183 -35.99 7.39 3.86
C SER A 183 -35.44 6.58 5.04
N PHE A 184 -34.83 5.42 4.77
CA PHE A 184 -34.26 4.50 5.76
C PHE A 184 -32.74 4.59 5.88
N GLY A 185 -32.05 5.41 5.07
CA GLY A 185 -30.59 5.63 5.17
C GLY A 185 -29.76 5.09 4.00
N LYS A 186 -30.40 4.44 3.01
CA LYS A 186 -29.74 3.92 1.79
C LYS A 186 -28.68 2.85 2.09
N PHE A 187 -29.04 1.89 2.93
CA PHE A 187 -28.19 0.77 3.30
C PHE A 187 -28.18 -0.30 2.20
N GLY A 188 -26.99 -0.75 1.82
CA GLY A 188 -26.81 -1.69 0.71
C GLY A 188 -26.64 -3.12 1.22
N PHE A 189 -27.31 -4.06 0.57
CA PHE A 189 -27.16 -5.49 0.82
C PHE A 189 -26.29 -6.09 -0.27
N TRP A 190 -25.33 -6.90 0.13
CA TRP A 190 -24.29 -7.39 -0.75
C TRP A 190 -24.14 -8.89 -0.65
N GLU A 191 -23.82 -9.53 -1.76
CA GLU A 191 -23.49 -10.94 -1.81
C GLU A 191 -22.21 -11.16 -2.61
N THR A 192 -21.47 -12.20 -2.25
CA THR A 192 -20.45 -12.80 -3.09
C THR A 192 -20.50 -14.32 -2.92
N GLU A 193 -19.84 -15.03 -3.82
CA GLU A 193 -19.69 -16.48 -3.73
C GLU A 193 -18.22 -16.88 -3.80
N TYR A 194 -17.84 -17.87 -3.01
CA TYR A 194 -16.52 -18.49 -3.06
C TYR A 194 -16.65 -19.99 -2.79
N ASN A 195 -16.12 -20.82 -3.71
CA ASN A 195 -16.16 -22.28 -3.63
C ASN A 195 -17.54 -22.87 -3.27
N GLY A 196 -18.61 -22.31 -3.86
CA GLY A 196 -19.99 -22.77 -3.63
C GLY A 196 -20.62 -22.29 -2.32
N ILE A 197 -19.91 -21.49 -1.51
CA ILE A 197 -20.45 -20.87 -0.29
C ILE A 197 -20.81 -19.42 -0.61
N LYS A 198 -22.05 -19.03 -0.30
CA LYS A 198 -22.51 -17.64 -0.37
C LYS A 198 -22.06 -16.89 0.88
N ILE A 199 -21.64 -15.66 0.71
CA ILE A 199 -21.42 -14.71 1.80
C ILE A 199 -22.41 -13.58 1.59
N ASP A 200 -23.37 -13.46 2.50
CA ASP A 200 -24.38 -12.43 2.52
C ASP A 200 -23.98 -11.34 3.53
N LEU A 201 -24.09 -10.08 3.13
CA LEU A 201 -23.74 -8.93 3.95
C LEU A 201 -24.92 -7.96 4.01
N SER A 202 -25.50 -7.82 5.20
CA SER A 202 -26.69 -7.02 5.44
C SER A 202 -26.46 -5.93 6.50
N PRO A 203 -27.18 -4.80 6.44
CA PRO A 203 -27.23 -3.83 7.54
C PRO A 203 -28.04 -4.40 8.71
N SER A 204 -27.63 -4.09 9.94
CA SER A 204 -28.39 -4.46 11.14
C SER A 204 -28.40 -3.32 12.15
N GLU A 205 -29.61 -2.95 12.58
CA GLU A 205 -29.83 -1.96 13.64
C GLU A 205 -29.68 -2.62 15.00
N GLY A 206 -29.12 -1.89 15.98
CA GLY A 206 -28.95 -2.41 17.34
C GLY A 206 -27.85 -3.46 17.50
N LEU A 207 -27.04 -3.72 16.46
CA LEU A 207 -25.93 -4.67 16.49
C LEU A 207 -25.02 -4.47 17.72
N VAL A 208 -24.75 -3.22 18.12
CA VAL A 208 -23.93 -2.86 19.29
C VAL A 208 -24.47 -3.46 20.59
N ASN A 209 -25.79 -3.54 20.74
CA ASN A 209 -26.42 -4.08 21.96
C ASN A 209 -26.17 -5.59 22.08
N ILE A 210 -26.00 -6.26 20.94
CA ILE A 210 -25.79 -7.71 20.85
C ILE A 210 -24.28 -8.04 20.91
N MET A 211 -23.39 -7.06 20.75
CA MET A 211 -21.94 -7.30 20.71
C MET A 211 -21.29 -7.52 22.09
N GLN A 212 -21.99 -7.29 23.21
CA GLN A 212 -21.39 -7.34 24.55
C GLN A 212 -20.79 -8.71 24.91
N ASP A 213 -21.42 -9.80 24.46
CA ASP A 213 -20.96 -11.19 24.70
C ASP A 213 -20.52 -11.91 23.42
N ALA A 214 -20.24 -11.15 22.36
CA ALA A 214 -19.86 -11.73 21.08
C ALA A 214 -18.48 -12.42 21.16
N THR A 215 -18.38 -13.57 20.50
CA THR A 215 -17.14 -14.35 20.40
C THR A 215 -16.30 -13.89 19.21
N ARG A 216 -15.11 -14.46 19.05
CA ARG A 216 -14.28 -14.25 17.84
C ARG A 216 -14.22 -15.53 17.04
N LYS A 217 -14.53 -15.43 15.74
CA LYS A 217 -14.50 -16.55 14.80
C LYS A 217 -13.76 -16.14 13.54
N THR A 218 -13.28 -17.14 12.81
CA THR A 218 -12.46 -16.92 11.61
C THR A 218 -13.22 -17.38 10.38
N ILE A 219 -13.22 -16.55 9.33
CA ILE A 219 -13.70 -16.92 7.99
C ILE A 219 -12.58 -16.63 7.01
N ALA A 220 -12.19 -17.63 6.22
CA ALA A 220 -11.12 -17.52 5.23
C ALA A 220 -9.81 -16.94 5.79
N GLY A 221 -9.47 -17.27 7.04
CA GLY A 221 -8.30 -16.75 7.73
C GLY A 221 -8.40 -15.30 8.21
N VAL A 222 -9.61 -14.70 8.19
CA VAL A 222 -9.88 -13.36 8.75
C VAL A 222 -10.75 -13.48 9.99
N THR A 223 -10.30 -12.91 11.11
CA THR A 223 -11.05 -12.92 12.38
C THR A 223 -12.09 -11.81 12.43
N PHE A 224 -13.32 -12.18 12.78
CA PHE A 224 -14.44 -11.29 13.03
C PHE A 224 -14.97 -11.47 14.45
N MET A 225 -15.73 -10.49 14.92
CA MET A 225 -16.70 -10.71 16.00
C MET A 225 -17.82 -11.61 15.47
N ALA A 226 -18.37 -12.49 16.29
CA ALA A 226 -19.39 -13.45 15.93
C ALA A 226 -20.38 -13.65 17.07
N LEU A 227 -21.66 -13.86 16.76
CA LEU A 227 -22.63 -14.24 17.77
C LEU A 227 -22.25 -15.58 18.41
N SER A 228 -22.36 -15.66 19.74
CA SER A 228 -22.28 -16.94 20.43
C SER A 228 -23.53 -17.79 20.15
N VAL A 229 -23.44 -19.10 20.41
CA VAL A 229 -24.59 -20.02 20.31
C VAL A 229 -25.79 -19.48 21.10
N LEU A 230 -25.58 -19.12 22.37
CA LEU A 230 -26.62 -18.58 23.25
C LEU A 230 -27.24 -17.27 22.72
N GLN A 231 -26.41 -16.38 22.16
CA GLN A 231 -26.91 -15.13 21.60
C GLN A 231 -27.77 -15.37 20.37
N LEU A 232 -27.32 -16.24 19.47
CA LEU A 232 -28.06 -16.58 18.27
C LEU A 232 -29.38 -17.28 18.62
N GLU A 233 -29.36 -18.25 19.53
CA GLU A 233 -30.56 -18.92 20.03
C GLU A 233 -31.55 -17.92 20.63
N THR A 234 -31.09 -17.00 21.48
CA THR A 234 -31.95 -15.96 22.08
C THR A 234 -32.59 -15.08 21.00
N ILE A 235 -31.84 -14.72 19.95
CA ILE A 235 -32.35 -13.90 18.84
C ILE A 235 -33.38 -14.68 18.03
N ILE A 236 -33.10 -15.93 17.69
CA ILE A 236 -34.01 -16.81 16.95
C ILE A 236 -35.31 -17.04 17.73
N GLU A 237 -35.23 -17.21 19.05
CA GLU A 237 -36.41 -17.32 19.93
C GLU A 237 -37.23 -16.02 19.96
N SER A 238 -36.56 -14.86 19.89
CA SER A 238 -37.21 -13.56 19.90
C SER A 238 -37.81 -13.15 18.55
N VAL A 239 -37.31 -13.71 17.44
CA VAL A 239 -37.73 -13.44 16.06
C VAL A 239 -37.86 -14.78 15.30
N PRO A 240 -38.99 -15.50 15.49
CA PRO A 240 -39.19 -16.83 14.92
C PRO A 240 -39.08 -16.88 13.39
N GLU A 241 -39.34 -15.76 12.71
CA GLU A 241 -39.24 -15.62 11.25
C GLU A 241 -37.84 -15.97 10.72
N ILE A 242 -36.79 -15.70 11.51
CA ILE A 242 -35.41 -16.06 11.14
C ILE A 242 -35.25 -17.57 10.97
N LYS A 243 -35.95 -18.37 11.79
CA LYS A 243 -35.91 -19.84 11.72
C LYS A 243 -36.70 -20.38 10.54
N GLU A 244 -37.75 -19.67 10.13
CA GLU A 244 -38.52 -20.01 8.93
C GLU A 244 -37.71 -19.72 7.66
N ASP A 245 -37.04 -18.56 7.61
CA ASP A 245 -36.24 -18.11 6.46
C ASP A 245 -34.87 -18.81 6.37
N SER A 246 -34.34 -19.32 7.48
CA SER A 246 -32.99 -19.91 7.56
C SER A 246 -32.95 -21.06 8.58
N PRO A 247 -33.56 -22.22 8.26
CA PRO A 247 -33.77 -23.30 9.21
C PRO A 247 -32.48 -23.99 9.68
N GLY A 248 -31.39 -23.86 8.91
CA GLY A 248 -30.08 -24.39 9.25
C GLY A 248 -29.12 -23.37 9.88
N LEU A 249 -29.63 -22.19 10.24
CA LEU A 249 -28.80 -21.11 10.77
C LEU A 249 -28.27 -21.48 12.16
N GLU A 250 -26.96 -21.65 12.23
CA GLU A 250 -26.23 -21.97 13.45
C GLU A 250 -25.09 -20.98 13.69
N ALA A 251 -24.61 -20.92 14.93
CA ALA A 251 -23.45 -20.09 15.25
C ALA A 251 -22.20 -20.72 14.63
N VAL A 252 -21.33 -19.88 14.07
CA VAL A 252 -20.12 -20.37 13.40
C VAL A 252 -19.15 -20.96 14.42
N GLU A 253 -19.01 -22.28 14.45
CA GLU A 253 -18.07 -22.94 15.36
C GLU A 253 -16.66 -23.05 14.75
N GLU A 254 -16.58 -23.54 13.51
CA GLU A 254 -15.36 -23.72 12.72
C GLU A 254 -15.34 -22.79 11.49
N ASP A 255 -14.18 -22.56 10.87
CA ASP A 255 -14.08 -21.73 9.66
C ASP A 255 -14.75 -22.46 8.47
N PRO A 256 -15.89 -21.96 7.95
CA PRO A 256 -16.60 -22.62 6.85
C PRO A 256 -15.85 -22.52 5.52
N ILE A 257 -14.85 -21.63 5.41
CA ILE A 257 -14.01 -21.43 4.24
C ILE A 257 -12.54 -21.61 4.65
N PRO A 258 -12.11 -22.81 5.07
CA PRO A 258 -10.76 -23.00 5.55
C PRO A 258 -9.80 -22.82 4.38
N MET A 259 -9.08 -21.70 4.36
CA MET A 259 -8.05 -21.49 3.36
C MET A 259 -6.80 -22.26 3.78
N LYS A 260 -6.50 -23.32 3.01
CA LYS A 260 -5.17 -23.91 3.04
C LYS A 260 -4.21 -22.85 2.52
N PHE A 261 -3.49 -22.19 3.43
CA PHE A 261 -2.28 -21.49 3.03
C PHE A 261 -1.43 -22.50 2.28
N ILE A 262 -1.22 -22.30 0.97
CA ILE A 262 -0.16 -23.02 0.26
C ILE A 262 1.09 -22.79 1.11
N ASP A 263 1.63 -23.88 1.63
CA ASP A 263 2.49 -23.89 2.79
C ASP A 263 3.49 -22.75 2.79
N LYS A 264 3.55 -22.06 3.93
CA LYS A 264 4.78 -21.42 4.37
C LYS A 264 5.91 -22.42 4.10
N LEU A 265 6.95 -22.03 3.36
CA LEU A 265 8.25 -22.69 3.53
C LEU A 265 8.50 -22.82 5.04
N PRO A 266 8.95 -24.00 5.52
CA PRO A 266 8.71 -24.42 6.89
C PRO A 266 9.35 -23.45 7.88
N ALA A 267 8.52 -22.79 8.68
CA ALA A 267 8.95 -22.02 9.83
C ALA A 267 8.98 -22.94 11.05
N SER A 268 10.15 -23.03 11.68
CA SER A 268 10.38 -23.70 12.95
C SER A 268 9.48 -23.16 14.05
N ASN A 269 8.99 -24.08 14.89
CA ASN A 269 8.15 -23.86 16.07
C ASN A 269 8.61 -22.71 16.97
N GLY A 270 7.68 -21.83 17.35
CA GLY A 270 7.83 -20.85 18.42
C GLY A 270 6.46 -20.26 18.79
N ASN A 271 6.08 -20.42 20.05
CA ASN A 271 4.74 -20.18 20.62
C ASN A 271 4.23 -18.72 20.56
N ASN A 272 2.90 -18.63 20.45
CA ASN A 272 2.00 -17.47 20.56
C ASN A 272 2.46 -16.26 21.40
N LYS A 273 2.23 -15.03 20.89
CA LYS A 273 1.13 -14.13 21.32
C LYS A 273 1.21 -12.74 20.64
N SER A 274 0.04 -12.11 20.55
CA SER A 274 -0.28 -10.75 20.04
C SER A 274 -0.49 -10.63 18.52
N VAL A 275 -1.77 -10.74 18.13
CA VAL A 275 -2.26 -10.19 16.85
C VAL A 275 -2.30 -8.67 17.04
N VAL A 276 -1.23 -8.00 16.61
CA VAL A 276 -1.19 -6.55 16.51
C VAL A 276 -2.00 -6.14 15.28
N GLU A 277 -3.01 -5.29 15.48
CA GLU A 277 -3.78 -4.68 14.40
C GLU A 277 -2.85 -4.00 13.40
N VAL A 278 -2.89 -4.47 12.16
CA VAL A 278 -2.09 -3.91 11.07
C VAL A 278 -2.79 -2.66 10.56
N GLU A 279 -2.28 -1.50 10.98
CA GLU A 279 -2.58 -0.23 10.33
C GLU A 279 -2.24 -0.31 8.83
N PRO A 280 -3.13 0.13 7.94
CA PRO A 280 -2.88 0.13 6.51
C PRO A 280 -1.84 1.21 6.17
N TRP A 281 -0.62 0.79 5.83
CA TRP A 281 0.44 1.73 5.39
C TRP A 281 0.11 2.30 4.02
N GLU A 282 -0.04 3.61 3.97
CA GLU A 282 0.06 4.38 2.73
C GLU A 282 1.51 4.28 2.25
N GLU A 283 1.73 3.61 1.11
CA GLU A 283 2.99 3.67 0.35
C GLU A 283 3.46 5.13 0.31
N LEU A 284 4.75 5.39 0.59
CA LEU A 284 5.35 6.71 0.38
C LEU A 284 4.84 7.24 -0.96
N GLU A 285 4.31 8.46 -1.00
CA GLU A 285 3.86 9.05 -2.25
C GLU A 285 4.94 8.83 -3.31
N PRO A 286 4.58 8.27 -4.47
CA PRO A 286 5.56 7.88 -5.47
C PRO A 286 6.29 9.13 -5.96
N MET A 287 7.52 9.34 -5.49
CA MET A 287 8.36 10.42 -5.98
C MET A 287 8.95 10.04 -7.34
N PRO A 288 8.85 10.93 -8.34
CA PRO A 288 9.67 10.91 -9.53
C PRO A 288 11.17 10.82 -9.19
N GLU A 289 11.88 10.04 -9.98
CA GLU A 289 13.31 9.81 -9.83
C GLU A 289 14.05 11.13 -10.12
N GLY A 290 14.79 11.66 -9.14
CA GLY A 290 15.48 12.96 -9.22
C GLY A 290 14.76 14.13 -8.53
N GLU A 291 13.56 13.93 -7.95
CA GLU A 291 12.96 14.93 -7.08
C GLU A 291 13.63 14.94 -5.70
N VAL A 292 13.76 16.15 -5.14
CA VAL A 292 14.27 16.41 -3.80
C VAL A 292 13.10 16.38 -2.83
N ARG A 293 13.25 15.65 -1.72
CA ARG A 293 12.28 15.67 -0.62
C ARG A 293 12.72 16.69 0.42
N GLU A 294 11.93 17.74 0.59
CA GLU A 294 12.08 18.67 1.70
C GLU A 294 11.58 18.01 3.00
N MET A 295 12.40 18.04 4.05
CA MET A 295 12.07 17.48 5.36
C MET A 295 12.60 18.38 6.47
N ASN A 296 11.97 18.26 7.65
CA ASN A 296 12.53 18.77 8.89
C ASN A 296 13.24 17.62 9.63
N ARG A 297 14.21 17.91 10.50
CA ARG A 297 14.87 16.89 11.33
C ARG A 297 14.91 17.26 12.80
N GLN A 298 14.70 16.24 13.63
CA GLN A 298 14.82 16.31 15.08
C GLN A 298 15.78 15.22 15.55
N PHE A 299 16.67 15.54 16.48
CA PHE A 299 17.54 14.56 17.14
C PHE A 299 16.92 14.17 18.48
N LEU A 300 16.73 12.87 18.68
CA LEU A 300 16.24 12.29 19.93
C LEU A 300 17.41 11.63 20.66
N ASP A 301 17.62 11.95 21.93
CA ASP A 301 18.56 11.22 22.78
C ASP A 301 17.81 10.13 23.56
N VAL A 302 18.22 8.87 23.34
CA VAL A 302 17.70 7.71 24.05
C VAL A 302 18.87 7.02 24.74
N ASP A 303 19.01 7.28 26.03
CA ASP A 303 20.03 6.63 26.87
C ASP A 303 21.47 6.85 26.30
N GLY A 304 21.74 8.08 25.85
CA GLY A 304 23.00 8.46 25.20
C GLY A 304 23.15 7.95 23.77
N VAL A 305 22.07 7.45 23.16
CA VAL A 305 22.00 7.12 21.73
C VAL A 305 21.21 8.20 21.01
N GLU A 306 21.90 8.96 20.15
CA GLU A 306 21.25 9.95 19.30
C GLU A 306 20.59 9.29 18.09
N VAL A 307 19.30 9.59 17.86
CA VAL A 307 18.51 9.11 16.73
C VAL A 307 17.97 10.33 15.97
N GLU A 308 18.43 10.52 14.73
CA GLU A 308 17.88 11.53 13.82
C GLU A 308 16.56 11.03 13.22
N VAL A 309 15.48 11.78 13.49
CA VAL A 309 14.14 11.55 12.95
C VAL A 309 13.80 12.66 11.97
N CYS A 310 13.55 12.29 10.72
CA CYS A 310 13.12 13.18 9.66
C CYS A 310 11.59 13.22 9.58
N THR A 311 11.02 14.40 9.44
CA THR A 311 9.56 14.61 9.31
C THR A 311 9.25 15.25 7.96
N ASN A 312 8.35 14.65 7.19
CA ASN A 312 7.89 15.25 5.93
C ASN A 312 6.78 16.29 6.13
N GLU A 313 6.39 16.97 5.06
CA GLU A 313 5.28 17.95 5.04
C GLU A 313 3.93 17.38 5.55
N ASN A 314 3.73 16.08 5.45
CA ASN A 314 2.52 15.38 5.89
C ASN A 314 2.59 14.93 7.37
N GLY A 315 3.61 15.35 8.11
CA GLY A 315 3.81 14.96 9.51
C GLY A 315 4.20 13.50 9.71
N LYS A 316 4.63 12.78 8.67
CA LYS A 316 5.12 11.40 8.78
C LYS A 316 6.59 11.39 9.16
N HIS A 317 6.95 10.47 10.06
CA HIS A 317 8.28 10.36 10.64
C HIS A 317 9.08 9.19 10.05
N PHE A 318 10.36 9.45 9.78
CA PHE A 318 11.28 8.53 9.15
C PHE A 318 12.64 8.58 9.84
N VAL A 319 13.40 7.51 9.73
CA VAL A 319 14.81 7.45 10.12
C VAL A 319 15.62 7.13 8.86
N ARG A 320 16.71 7.88 8.63
CA ARG A 320 17.61 7.59 7.52
C ARG A 320 18.32 6.27 7.75
N HIS A 321 18.50 5.49 6.69
CA HIS A 321 19.19 4.21 6.78
C HIS A 321 20.61 4.31 7.35
N ASN A 322 21.29 5.44 7.16
CA ASN A 322 22.63 5.68 7.71
C ASN A 322 22.61 5.65 9.24
N VAL A 323 21.55 6.19 9.87
CA VAL A 323 21.35 6.17 11.32
C VAL A 323 21.16 4.74 11.80
N TYR A 324 20.33 3.96 11.11
CA TYR A 324 20.17 2.53 11.40
C TYR A 324 21.51 1.78 11.29
N TRP A 325 22.29 2.03 10.24
CA TRP A 325 23.55 1.34 10.05
C TRP A 325 24.58 1.70 11.11
N TRP A 326 24.67 3.00 11.44
CA TRP A 326 25.53 3.49 12.50
C TRP A 326 25.21 2.83 13.83
N ILE A 327 23.94 2.82 14.23
CA ILE A 327 23.51 2.23 15.50
C ILE A 327 23.73 0.71 15.50
N SER A 328 23.38 0.03 14.40
CA SER A 328 23.36 -1.44 14.37
C SER A 328 24.73 -2.10 14.13
N GLN A 329 25.63 -1.42 13.42
CA GLN A 329 26.93 -1.96 12.99
C GLN A 329 28.14 -1.14 13.46
N ASN A 330 27.93 0.04 14.07
CA ASN A 330 29.01 0.99 14.40
C ASN A 330 29.89 1.33 13.18
N GLN A 331 29.27 1.41 12.01
CA GLN A 331 29.93 1.68 10.73
C GLN A 331 29.23 2.83 10.01
N LYS A 332 30.01 3.70 9.39
CA LYS A 332 29.50 4.70 8.47
C LYS A 332 29.25 4.05 7.12
N ASP A 333 27.99 4.06 6.71
CA ASP A 333 27.46 3.78 5.36
C ASP A 333 27.96 2.49 4.66
N PRO A 334 27.12 1.46 4.49
CA PRO A 334 27.52 0.27 3.74
C PRO A 334 27.70 0.62 2.26
N GLU A 335 28.55 -0.13 1.55
CA GLU A 335 28.73 0.04 0.09
C GLU A 335 27.37 0.10 -0.64
N ARG A 336 27.15 1.20 -1.37
CA ARG A 336 25.87 1.58 -2.00
C ARG A 336 25.21 0.45 -2.81
N ASN A 337 26.01 -0.45 -3.40
CA ASN A 337 25.56 -1.42 -4.39
C ASN A 337 24.58 -2.48 -3.87
N ASN A 338 24.45 -2.68 -2.55
CA ASN A 338 23.56 -3.71 -1.98
C ASN A 338 22.54 -3.19 -0.96
N LEU A 339 22.45 -1.87 -0.77
CA LEU A 339 21.73 -1.27 0.34
C LEU A 339 20.22 -1.60 0.32
N VAL A 340 19.57 -1.38 -0.84
CA VAL A 340 18.16 -1.74 -1.08
C VAL A 340 17.90 -3.23 -0.85
N THR A 341 18.78 -4.10 -1.35
CA THR A 341 18.63 -5.56 -1.23
C THR A 341 18.77 -6.02 0.21
N ASN A 342 19.71 -5.42 0.97
CA ASN A 342 19.91 -5.72 2.37
C ASN A 342 18.70 -5.33 3.22
N PHE A 343 18.15 -4.12 3.02
CA PHE A 343 16.95 -3.70 3.76
C PHE A 343 15.71 -4.53 3.41
N LYS A 344 15.54 -4.93 2.14
CA LYS A 344 14.51 -5.90 1.77
C LYS A 344 14.65 -7.18 2.58
N ARG A 345 15.86 -7.76 2.59
CA ARG A 345 16.14 -8.98 3.37
C ARG A 345 15.87 -8.79 4.86
N PHE A 346 16.30 -7.68 5.46
CA PHE A 346 16.06 -7.42 6.88
C PHE A 346 14.58 -7.27 7.20
N VAL A 347 13.83 -6.56 6.36
CA VAL A 347 12.39 -6.43 6.54
C VAL A 347 11.64 -7.73 6.28
N ASP A 348 12.09 -8.55 5.34
CA ASP A 348 11.53 -9.89 5.11
C ASP A 348 11.75 -10.83 6.32
N THR A 349 12.74 -10.53 7.19
CA THR A 349 12.94 -11.25 8.46
C THR A 349 12.10 -10.73 9.61
N LEU A 350 11.39 -9.60 9.45
CA LEU A 350 10.51 -9.10 10.49
C LEU A 350 9.30 -10.04 10.62
N PRO A 351 8.86 -10.35 11.85
CA PRO A 351 7.74 -11.26 12.08
C PRO A 351 6.38 -10.69 11.61
N THR A 352 6.33 -9.44 11.13
CA THR A 352 5.11 -8.74 10.76
C THR A 352 4.99 -8.61 9.24
N ILE A 353 3.87 -9.09 8.68
CA ILE A 353 3.49 -8.85 7.27
C ILE A 353 3.28 -7.35 6.94
N ARG A 354 3.34 -6.50 7.98
CA ARG A 354 3.14 -5.05 7.99
C ARG A 354 3.91 -4.32 6.89
N TRP A 355 5.10 -4.84 6.55
CA TRP A 355 6.01 -4.21 5.61
C TRP A 355 6.00 -4.83 4.20
N SER A 356 5.15 -5.83 3.97
CA SER A 356 5.03 -6.50 2.67
C SER A 356 4.60 -5.50 1.60
N GLY A 357 5.44 -5.34 0.58
CA GLY A 357 5.20 -4.40 -0.52
C GLY A 357 5.85 -3.02 -0.34
N TYR A 358 6.49 -2.73 0.80
CA TYR A 358 7.27 -1.50 0.95
C TYR A 358 8.43 -1.47 -0.06
N ARG A 359 8.60 -0.32 -0.74
CA ARG A 359 9.63 -0.14 -1.76
C ARG A 359 10.75 0.75 -1.26
N PHE A 360 11.85 0.12 -0.89
CA PHE A 360 13.11 0.82 -0.62
C PHE A 360 13.66 1.46 -1.90
N ARG A 361 14.01 2.74 -1.80
CA ARG A 361 14.63 3.55 -2.85
C ARG A 361 15.52 4.61 -2.19
N LEU A 362 16.59 4.99 -2.88
CA LEU A 362 17.39 6.15 -2.50
C LEU A 362 16.63 7.40 -2.92
N GLU A 363 16.52 8.36 -2.00
CA GLU A 363 15.91 9.66 -2.23
C GLU A 363 16.91 10.75 -1.87
N THR A 364 16.93 11.84 -2.65
CA THR A 364 17.61 13.08 -2.26
C THR A 364 16.71 13.82 -1.29
N ILE A 365 17.25 14.15 -0.11
CA ILE A 365 16.56 14.84 0.97
C ILE A 365 17.27 16.17 1.19
N VAL A 366 16.51 17.26 1.31
CA VAL A 366 17.02 18.57 1.76
C VAL A 366 16.36 18.91 3.08
N PHE A 367 17.18 19.27 4.07
CA PHE A 367 16.70 19.71 5.37
C PHE A 367 16.45 21.22 5.40
N ASN A 368 15.25 21.63 5.79
CA ASN A 368 14.84 23.04 5.78
C ASN A 368 15.61 23.90 6.80
N GLU A 369 16.15 23.27 7.84
CA GLU A 369 16.80 23.98 8.94
C GLU A 369 18.19 24.51 8.58
N ASP A 370 18.90 23.84 7.67
CA ASP A 370 20.31 24.12 7.36
C ASP A 370 20.72 23.87 5.91
N ASP A 371 19.76 23.70 5.00
CA ASP A 371 19.97 23.48 3.56
C ASP A 371 20.89 22.30 3.24
N VAL A 372 21.00 21.32 4.15
CA VAL A 372 21.84 20.14 3.96
C VAL A 372 21.13 19.15 3.03
N GLU A 373 21.77 18.84 1.90
CA GLU A 373 21.33 17.83 0.94
C GLU A 373 22.01 16.48 1.21
N VAL A 374 21.21 15.41 1.34
CA VAL A 374 21.70 14.04 1.55
C VAL A 374 20.94 13.03 0.71
N GLU A 375 21.62 12.02 0.20
CA GLU A 375 21.00 10.87 -0.46
C GLU A 375 20.80 9.74 0.57
N SER A 376 19.56 9.29 0.78
CA SER A 376 19.28 8.24 1.76
C SER A 376 18.02 7.44 1.44
N ILE A 377 18.01 6.18 1.88
CA ILE A 377 16.76 5.43 2.07
C ILE A 377 16.09 5.91 3.36
N LEU A 378 14.79 6.22 3.27
CA LEU A 378 13.96 6.54 4.42
C LEU A 378 13.31 5.27 4.97
N LEU A 379 13.51 5.00 6.25
CA LEU A 379 12.80 3.95 6.98
C LEU A 379 11.64 4.59 7.72
N PRO A 380 10.38 4.14 7.56
CA PRO A 380 9.30 4.58 8.44
C PRO A 380 9.74 4.40 9.90
N LEU A 381 9.45 5.37 10.77
CA LEU A 381 9.92 5.34 12.17
C LEU A 381 9.57 4.00 12.85
N THR A 382 8.37 3.50 12.63
CA THR A 382 7.89 2.21 13.15
C THR A 382 8.60 1.00 12.53
N MET A 383 9.03 1.06 11.26
CA MET A 383 9.87 0.02 10.65
C MET A 383 11.26 0.03 11.27
N PHE A 384 11.83 1.21 11.51
CA PHE A 384 13.10 1.35 12.21
C PHE A 384 13.02 0.73 13.61
N GLU A 385 11.97 1.03 14.38
CA GLU A 385 11.73 0.40 15.68
C GLU A 385 11.61 -1.13 15.58
N ASP A 386 10.83 -1.64 14.61
CA ASP A 386 10.68 -3.09 14.38
C ASP A 386 12.02 -3.74 14.03
N LEU A 387 12.85 -3.10 13.20
CA LEU A 387 14.20 -3.58 12.86
C LEU A 387 15.13 -3.58 14.08
N MET A 388 15.07 -2.56 14.93
CA MET A 388 15.84 -2.49 16.16
C MET A 388 15.39 -3.54 17.19
N LYS A 389 14.08 -3.82 17.28
CA LYS A 389 13.51 -4.87 18.13
C LYS A 389 13.78 -6.27 17.59
N ASN A 390 13.78 -6.49 16.27
CA ASN A 390 14.03 -7.81 15.68
C ASN A 390 15.51 -8.18 15.64
N ALA A 391 16.37 -7.18 15.78
CA ALA A 391 17.82 -7.36 15.95
C ALA A 391 18.21 -8.24 17.15
N LYS A 392 17.25 -8.69 17.96
CA LYS A 392 17.33 -9.68 19.05
C LYS A 392 18.10 -10.96 18.71
N SER A 393 18.06 -11.41 17.46
CA SER A 393 18.81 -12.61 17.03
C SER A 393 20.33 -12.50 17.21
N HIS A 394 20.85 -11.29 17.42
CA HIS A 394 22.26 -11.03 17.66
C HIS A 394 22.64 -10.93 19.15
N PHE A 395 21.66 -10.99 20.07
CA PHE A 395 21.91 -10.99 21.50
C PHE A 395 21.77 -12.41 22.05
N ALA A 396 22.79 -12.89 22.77
CA ALA A 396 22.80 -14.24 23.32
C ALA A 396 22.21 -14.30 24.75
N GLY A 397 21.40 -15.32 25.00
CA GLY A 397 21.11 -15.84 26.34
C GLY A 397 20.50 -14.83 27.33
N LYS A 398 21.23 -14.57 28.42
CA LYS A 398 20.75 -13.82 29.60
C LYS A 398 20.37 -12.37 29.30
N LEU A 399 21.11 -11.70 28.42
CA LEU A 399 20.85 -10.30 28.06
C LEU A 399 19.47 -10.13 27.42
N LEU A 400 19.08 -11.06 26.54
CA LEU A 400 17.77 -11.05 25.90
C LEU A 400 16.65 -11.24 26.94
N GLN A 401 16.84 -12.16 27.88
CA GLN A 401 15.88 -12.39 28.97
C GLN A 401 15.73 -11.17 29.87
N GLU A 402 16.84 -10.52 30.25
CA GLU A 402 16.83 -9.31 31.06
C GLU A 402 16.15 -8.13 30.33
N MET A 403 16.32 -8.01 29.00
CA MET A 403 15.62 -7.00 28.20
C MET A 403 14.11 -7.28 28.12
N GLU A 404 13.70 -8.54 27.99
CA GLU A 404 12.29 -8.92 27.87
C GLU A 404 11.54 -8.88 29.20
N SER A 405 12.23 -9.13 30.32
CA SER A 405 11.68 -8.97 31.66
C SER A 405 11.64 -7.51 32.13
N GLY A 406 12.34 -6.61 31.43
CA GLY A 406 12.52 -5.21 31.84
C GLY A 406 13.52 -5.03 33.00
N GLU A 407 14.25 -6.09 33.37
CA GLU A 407 15.26 -6.06 34.44
C GLU A 407 16.60 -5.48 33.97
N TYR A 408 16.83 -5.45 32.66
CA TYR A 408 18.06 -4.93 32.08
C TYR A 408 18.24 -3.43 32.40
N LYS A 409 19.42 -3.10 32.93
CA LYS A 409 19.86 -1.72 33.14
C LYS A 409 21.05 -1.44 32.23
N SER A 410 20.89 -0.42 31.40
CA SER A 410 21.95 0.05 30.51
C SER A 410 23.21 0.43 31.28
N LYS A 411 24.36 0.08 30.72
CA LYS A 411 25.68 0.43 31.23
C LYS A 411 26.39 1.37 30.26
N PRO A 412 27.31 2.23 30.75
CA PRO A 412 28.05 3.14 29.88
C PRO A 412 28.74 2.45 28.70
N GLU A 413 29.30 1.26 28.91
CA GLU A 413 30.03 0.45 27.92
C GLU A 413 29.15 -0.27 26.89
N ASP A 414 27.83 -0.29 27.09
CA ASP A 414 26.93 -0.98 26.17
C ASP A 414 26.88 -0.28 24.80
N GLY A 415 26.89 -1.07 23.73
CA GLY A 415 26.78 -0.54 22.37
C GLY A 415 25.43 0.14 22.14
N ALA A 416 25.41 1.17 21.28
CA ALA A 416 24.20 1.95 20.97
C ALA A 416 22.98 1.08 20.61
N ARG A 417 23.21 -0.01 19.86
CA ARG A 417 22.18 -0.99 19.50
C ARG A 417 21.51 -1.64 20.72
N ILE A 418 22.29 -2.01 21.73
CA ILE A 418 21.81 -2.69 22.95
C ILE A 418 20.93 -1.71 23.74
N LYS A 419 21.45 -0.51 23.99
CA LYS A 419 20.76 0.57 24.71
C LYS A 419 19.42 0.90 24.06
N LEU A 420 19.42 1.17 22.76
CA LEU A 420 18.20 1.50 22.03
C LEU A 420 17.22 0.32 21.96
N CYS A 421 17.70 -0.92 21.75
CA CYS A 421 16.84 -2.10 21.72
C CYS A 421 16.15 -2.36 23.07
N ALA A 422 16.88 -2.21 24.18
CA ALA A 422 16.32 -2.33 25.52
C ALA A 422 15.24 -1.28 25.77
N TRP A 423 15.54 0.00 25.47
CA TRP A 423 14.59 1.08 25.66
C TRP A 423 13.30 0.88 24.84
N LEU A 424 13.44 0.43 23.59
CA LEU A 424 12.34 0.16 22.67
C LEU A 424 11.45 -1.03 23.08
N GLN A 425 11.85 -1.89 24.03
CA GLN A 425 10.96 -2.97 24.50
C GLN A 425 9.69 -2.43 25.19
N HIS A 426 9.81 -1.27 25.84
CA HIS A 426 8.74 -0.69 26.65
C HIS A 426 8.34 0.73 26.22
N ASN A 427 9.02 1.29 25.22
CA ASN A 427 8.79 2.65 24.74
C ASN A 427 8.71 2.70 23.21
N SER A 428 8.34 3.86 22.68
CA SER A 428 8.39 4.17 21.25
C SER A 428 9.02 5.54 21.06
N LEU A 429 9.84 5.70 20.03
CA LEU A 429 10.42 6.99 19.67
C LEU A 429 9.34 8.04 19.37
N SER A 430 8.15 7.61 18.91
CA SER A 430 7.06 8.55 18.67
C SER A 430 6.61 9.28 19.93
N SER A 431 6.83 8.72 21.14
CA SER A 431 6.49 9.39 22.40
C SER A 431 7.47 10.51 22.78
N LEU A 432 8.64 10.56 22.15
CA LEU A 432 9.66 11.60 22.37
C LEU A 432 9.59 12.75 21.35
N LEU A 433 8.82 12.56 20.28
CA LEU A 433 8.62 13.60 19.28
C LEU A 433 7.83 14.74 19.88
N GLN A 434 8.35 15.96 19.72
CA GLN A 434 7.62 17.14 20.16
C GLN A 434 6.45 17.33 19.19
N THR A 435 5.23 17.23 19.68
CA THR A 435 4.09 17.75 18.93
C THR A 435 4.25 19.25 18.87
N ASN A 436 4.75 19.77 17.74
CA ASN A 436 4.57 21.17 17.40
C ASN A 436 3.06 21.39 17.33
N LYS A 437 2.48 21.87 18.43
CA LYS A 437 1.17 22.50 18.42
C LYS A 437 1.34 23.77 17.60
N VAL A 438 1.04 23.69 16.32
CA VAL A 438 0.70 24.87 15.51
C VAL A 438 -0.75 25.21 15.78
#